data_AF-A0A354WTV1-F1
#
_entry.id   AF-A0A354WTV1-F1
#
_cell.length_a   1.000
_cell.length_b   1.000
_cell.length_c   1.000
_cell.angle_alpha   90.00
_cell.angle_beta   90.00
_cell.angle_gamma   90.00
#
_symmetry.space_group_name_H-M   'P 1'
#
loop_
_entity.id
_entity.type
_entity.pdbx_description
1 polymer ?
#
loop_
_entity_poly.entity_id
_entity_poly.type
_entity_poly.pdbx_seq_one_letter_code
_entity_poly.pdbx_strand_id
1 'polypeptide(L)'
;MYRLSRTRLLFRLARALDYQKDPNPEHWRTINGAKVHLDKNGNYDGGAGSKFNGRHHYGPDWRQKSALMNRLAAALHGGVNQKNVASQATNGNNGGQGSSNGSKVNMKDFTLSNFPTDYNLPKEKKNNAVAIDLLNKMKSSADPQVYQLYLKLGQLAQNAGAQIKVTHKGDDGYISYRYGTAAKFEIKYPILSKKGLTKNDIRRKMGTWLHENMHAIDFMCGRPAFNMTGKYRKFVSVDNSELTQAIGAATKKYRDSGQLFSKEALRFIDDYHEARRENTKIWNKKVETFNRFRQRLKKKMAEHPEEANNLLELDDKVRIEMNKWITSARDREYDGDFAYIGNFTDLYDAISGGYVYDTLKLSGHGSKYYSNLEKRNKELLAQWGTLKMVSPKLTAIFRKDYPDVAKALDGVIDELNMH
;
A
#
# COMPACT_ATOMS: atom_id res chain seq x y z
N MET A 1 18.99 24.57 -0.17
CA MET A 1 19.51 23.20 0.02
C MET A 1 18.75 22.25 -0.91
N TYR A 2 19.30 21.89 -2.07
CA TYR A 2 18.59 21.09 -3.07
C TYR A 2 18.72 19.59 -2.76
N ARG A 3 17.59 18.91 -2.51
CA ARG A 3 17.51 17.44 -2.46
C ARG A 3 17.92 16.88 -3.82
N LEU A 4 19.11 16.29 -3.91
CA LEU A 4 19.47 15.46 -5.06
C LEU A 4 18.48 14.29 -5.15
N SER A 5 18.00 13.97 -6.36
CA SER A 5 17.22 12.75 -6.54
C SER A 5 18.08 11.55 -6.13
N ARG A 6 17.51 10.60 -5.38
CA ARG A 6 18.24 9.45 -4.78
C ARG A 6 19.05 8.65 -5.81
N THR A 7 18.60 8.63 -7.05
CA THR A 7 19.33 8.06 -8.20
C THR A 7 20.63 8.80 -8.51
N ARG A 8 20.66 10.14 -8.45
CA ARG A 8 21.89 10.95 -8.63
C ARG A 8 22.90 10.73 -7.51
N LEU A 9 22.45 10.44 -6.28
CA LEU A 9 23.34 10.10 -5.17
C LEU A 9 24.08 8.79 -5.43
N LEU A 10 23.37 7.73 -5.84
CA LEU A 10 23.97 6.44 -6.18
C LEU A 10 24.95 6.55 -7.37
N PHE A 11 24.61 7.31 -8.41
CA PHE A 11 25.53 7.56 -9.53
C PHE A 11 26.76 8.37 -9.11
N ARG A 12 26.63 9.33 -8.17
CA ARG A 12 27.77 10.07 -7.63
C ARG A 12 28.68 9.20 -6.78
N LEU A 13 28.12 8.33 -5.94
CA LEU A 13 28.90 7.38 -5.13
C LEU A 13 29.64 6.37 -6.02
N ALA A 14 29.00 5.90 -7.10
CA ALA A 14 29.66 5.06 -8.10
C ALA A 14 30.81 5.78 -8.81
N ARG A 15 30.62 7.05 -9.24
CA ARG A 15 31.69 7.84 -9.86
C ARG A 15 32.82 8.22 -8.90
N ALA A 16 32.55 8.36 -7.61
CA ALA A 16 33.58 8.63 -6.60
C ALA A 16 34.53 7.43 -6.39
N LEU A 17 34.12 6.23 -6.80
CA LEU A 17 35.00 5.04 -6.80
C LEU A 17 35.89 4.97 -8.05
N ASP A 18 35.54 5.68 -9.13
CA ASP A 18 36.26 5.68 -10.41
C ASP A 18 37.44 6.68 -10.45
N TYR A 19 37.61 7.52 -9.42
CA TYR A 19 38.76 8.42 -9.28
C TYR A 19 39.76 7.86 -8.28
N GLN A 20 40.90 7.35 -8.75
CA GLN A 20 42.09 7.23 -7.91
C GLN A 20 42.59 8.64 -7.56
N LYS A 21 42.91 8.89 -6.29
CA LYS A 21 43.51 10.14 -5.85
C LYS A 21 44.92 10.22 -6.41
N ASP A 22 45.24 11.28 -7.18
CA ASP A 22 46.59 11.47 -7.70
C ASP A 22 47.58 11.60 -6.53
N PRO A 23 48.57 10.69 -6.41
CA PRO A 23 49.51 10.67 -5.31
C PRO A 23 50.61 11.74 -5.42
N ASN A 24 50.76 12.41 -6.58
CA ASN A 24 51.82 13.40 -6.76
C ASN A 24 51.47 14.73 -6.05
N PRO A 25 52.19 15.12 -4.98
CA PRO A 25 51.90 16.36 -4.25
C PRO A 25 52.07 17.63 -5.09
N GLU A 26 52.85 17.60 -6.18
CA GLU A 26 53.04 18.75 -7.06
C GLU A 26 51.78 19.09 -7.88
N HIS A 27 50.90 18.12 -8.10
CA HIS A 27 49.62 18.32 -8.76
C HIS A 27 48.57 18.93 -7.83
N TRP A 28 48.90 19.17 -6.56
CA TRP A 28 47.98 19.77 -5.58
C TRP A 28 48.45 21.14 -5.11
N ARG A 29 47.62 22.16 -5.28
CA ARG A 29 47.88 23.54 -4.78
C ARG A 29 46.80 24.03 -3.84
N THR A 30 47.15 24.94 -2.94
CA THR A 30 46.18 25.65 -2.10
C THR A 30 45.89 27.03 -2.69
N ILE A 31 44.64 27.28 -3.06
CA ILE A 31 44.19 28.58 -3.58
C ILE A 31 43.03 29.04 -2.72
N ASN A 32 43.13 30.24 -2.13
CA ASN A 32 42.12 30.81 -1.23
C ASN A 32 41.65 29.82 -0.13
N GLY A 33 42.59 29.06 0.44
CA GLY A 33 42.33 28.10 1.52
C GLY A 33 41.75 26.75 1.07
N ALA A 34 41.50 26.54 -0.23
CA ALA A 34 41.02 25.26 -0.77
C ALA A 34 42.15 24.52 -1.51
N LYS A 35 42.26 23.19 -1.31
CA LYS A 35 43.18 22.34 -2.08
C LYS A 35 42.58 21.99 -3.44
N VAL A 36 43.32 22.26 -4.51
CA VAL A 36 42.92 22.11 -5.91
C VAL A 36 43.92 21.21 -6.62
N HIS A 37 43.43 20.31 -7.47
CA HIS A 37 44.23 19.44 -8.35
C HIS A 37 44.45 20.12 -9.70
N LEU A 38 45.63 19.92 -10.28
CA LEU A 38 46.04 20.45 -11.57
C LEU A 38 46.34 19.30 -12.54
N ASP A 39 45.89 19.44 -13.78
CA ASP A 39 46.25 18.54 -14.86
C ASP A 39 47.68 18.79 -15.37
N LYS A 40 48.15 17.89 -16.26
CA LYS A 40 49.48 17.96 -16.92
C LYS A 40 49.76 19.25 -17.71
N ASN A 41 48.74 20.06 -17.97
CA ASN A 41 48.85 21.32 -18.70
C ASN A 41 48.69 22.54 -17.76
N GLY A 42 48.60 22.32 -16.44
CA GLY A 42 48.43 23.37 -15.43
C GLY A 42 46.99 23.87 -15.26
N ASN A 43 45.98 23.16 -15.79
CA ASN A 43 44.58 23.54 -15.64
C ASN A 43 43.93 22.87 -14.43
N TYR A 44 42.91 23.51 -13.86
CA TYR A 44 42.11 22.95 -12.77
C TYR A 44 41.20 21.83 -13.28
N ASP A 45 41.45 20.60 -12.87
CA ASP A 45 40.66 19.42 -13.23
C ASP A 45 39.96 18.77 -12.02
N GLY A 46 40.23 19.23 -10.79
CA GLY A 46 39.53 18.78 -9.58
C GLY A 46 39.88 19.56 -8.31
N GLY A 47 39.14 19.35 -7.22
CA GLY A 47 39.42 19.95 -5.90
C GLY A 47 39.13 18.98 -4.76
N ALA A 48 39.90 19.08 -3.67
CA ALA A 48 39.77 18.17 -2.53
C ALA A 48 38.50 18.51 -1.71
N GLY A 49 37.60 17.53 -1.61
CA GLY A 49 36.43 17.61 -0.74
C GLY A 49 35.18 18.18 -1.43
N SER A 50 34.63 17.45 -2.40
CA SER A 50 33.19 17.38 -2.75
C SER A 50 32.39 18.68 -2.98
N LYS A 51 33.01 19.86 -2.99
CA LYS A 51 32.36 21.16 -3.18
C LYS A 51 32.84 21.81 -4.48
N PHE A 52 32.45 21.25 -5.62
CA PHE A 52 32.32 22.06 -6.84
C PHE A 52 31.02 21.72 -7.58
N ASN A 53 30.41 22.77 -8.09
CA ASN A 53 29.06 22.89 -8.64
C ASN A 53 28.98 22.57 -10.15
N GLY A 54 29.91 21.78 -10.68
CA GLY A 54 29.87 21.25 -12.04
C GLY A 54 30.12 22.27 -13.15
N ARG A 55 30.76 23.40 -12.85
CA ARG A 55 31.22 24.34 -13.88
C ARG A 55 32.68 24.06 -14.19
N HIS A 56 32.95 23.55 -15.38
CA HIS A 56 34.29 23.45 -15.94
C HIS A 56 34.77 24.83 -16.38
N HIS A 57 36.00 25.21 -16.02
CA HIS A 57 36.63 26.46 -16.48
C HIS A 57 37.48 26.15 -17.72
N TYR A 58 36.95 26.41 -18.92
CA TYR A 58 37.65 26.13 -20.18
C TYR A 58 38.28 27.40 -20.78
N GLY A 59 39.61 27.52 -20.66
CA GLY A 59 40.47 28.34 -21.55
C GLY A 59 40.30 29.87 -21.50
N PRO A 60 41.16 30.62 -22.24
CA PRO A 60 41.20 32.09 -22.21
C PRO A 60 39.88 32.77 -22.64
N ASP A 61 39.06 32.09 -23.44
CA ASP A 61 37.82 32.64 -24.02
C ASP A 61 36.57 32.35 -23.16
N TRP A 62 36.75 31.86 -21.92
CA TRP A 62 35.64 31.40 -21.06
C TRP A 62 34.60 32.48 -20.77
N ARG A 63 35.00 33.76 -20.74
CA ARG A 63 34.09 34.89 -20.52
C ARG A 63 33.11 35.06 -21.68
N GLN A 64 33.56 34.84 -22.92
CA GLN A 64 32.72 34.94 -24.12
C GLN A 64 31.76 33.75 -24.23
N LYS A 65 32.24 32.53 -23.92
CA LYS A 65 31.38 31.33 -23.88
C LYS A 65 30.33 31.37 -22.75
N SER A 66 30.68 31.91 -21.59
CA SER A 66 29.74 32.12 -20.48
C SER A 66 28.66 33.16 -20.83
N ALA A 67 29.03 34.24 -21.53
CA ALA A 67 28.07 35.21 -22.05
C ALA A 67 27.11 34.59 -23.09
N LEU A 68 27.61 33.72 -23.98
CA LEU A 68 26.79 32.99 -24.96
C LEU A 68 25.80 32.04 -24.29
N MET A 69 26.24 31.27 -23.28
CA MET A 69 25.38 30.33 -22.55
C MET A 69 24.34 31.03 -21.67
N ASN A 70 24.67 32.19 -21.10
CA ASN A 70 23.70 33.00 -20.37
C ASN A 70 22.65 33.63 -21.30
N ARG A 71 23.04 34.06 -22.52
CA ARG A 71 22.09 34.53 -23.54
C ARG A 71 21.18 33.39 -24.04
N LEU A 72 21.73 32.20 -24.24
CA LEU A 72 20.97 31.01 -24.64
C LEU A 72 19.98 30.58 -23.55
N ALA A 73 20.40 30.60 -22.27
CA ALA A 73 19.54 30.31 -21.13
C ALA A 73 18.45 31.39 -20.94
N ALA A 74 18.77 32.67 -21.15
CA ALA A 74 17.78 33.74 -21.11
C ALA A 74 16.75 33.63 -22.25
N ALA A 75 17.18 33.25 -23.46
CA ALA A 75 16.29 32.99 -24.60
C ALA A 75 15.38 31.77 -24.38
N LEU A 76 15.87 30.74 -23.68
CA LEU A 76 15.08 29.57 -23.29
C LEU A 76 14.11 29.85 -22.13
N HIS A 77 14.44 30.80 -21.25
CA HIS A 77 13.55 31.23 -20.16
C HIS A 77 12.52 32.27 -20.58
N GLY A 78 12.80 33.09 -21.59
CA GLY A 78 11.87 34.06 -22.17
C GLY A 78 10.98 33.51 -23.28
N GLY A 79 10.56 32.24 -23.17
CA GLY A 79 9.83 31.51 -24.21
C GLY A 79 8.71 32.33 -24.88
N VAL A 80 8.69 32.25 -26.22
CA VAL A 80 7.56 32.45 -27.13
C VAL A 80 6.36 33.17 -26.52
N ASN A 81 6.17 34.44 -26.91
CA ASN A 81 4.92 35.17 -26.73
C ASN A 81 3.74 34.37 -27.30
N GLN A 82 2.97 33.68 -26.46
CA GLN A 82 1.54 33.50 -26.68
C GLN A 82 0.80 34.57 -25.89
N LYS A 83 0.43 35.63 -26.61
CA LYS A 83 -0.60 36.57 -26.19
C LYS A 83 -1.92 35.82 -25.98
N ASN A 84 -2.55 36.11 -24.83
CA ASN A 84 -3.99 36.23 -24.61
C ASN A 84 -4.92 35.14 -25.16
N VAL A 85 -5.43 34.26 -24.30
CA VAL A 85 -6.88 34.01 -24.20
C VAL A 85 -7.24 33.76 -22.73
N ALA A 86 -8.06 34.66 -22.18
CA ALA A 86 -8.66 34.54 -20.86
C ALA A 86 -9.72 33.42 -20.86
N SER A 87 -9.70 32.53 -19.86
CA SER A 87 -10.82 31.63 -19.60
C SER A 87 -11.89 32.40 -18.82
N GLN A 88 -12.88 32.89 -19.56
CA GLN A 88 -14.16 33.34 -19.01
C GLN A 88 -14.84 32.21 -18.23
N ALA A 89 -15.40 32.58 -17.08
CA ALA A 89 -16.42 31.83 -16.40
C ALA A 89 -17.63 31.64 -17.31
N THR A 90 -18.19 30.42 -17.33
CA THR A 90 -19.57 30.20 -17.76
C THR A 90 -20.26 29.27 -16.77
N ASN A 91 -21.21 29.86 -16.05
CA ASN A 91 -22.36 29.19 -15.48
C ASN A 91 -23.07 28.35 -16.56
N GLY A 92 -23.47 27.14 -16.20
CA GLY A 92 -24.28 26.27 -17.05
C GLY A 92 -25.03 25.27 -16.18
N ASN A 93 -26.20 25.71 -15.70
CA ASN A 93 -27.28 24.86 -15.24
C ASN A 93 -27.64 23.86 -16.35
N ASN A 94 -27.73 22.57 -16.03
CA ASN A 94 -28.82 21.74 -16.55
C ASN A 94 -29.03 20.50 -15.69
N GLY A 95 -30.30 20.32 -15.30
CA GLY A 95 -30.78 19.30 -14.38
C GLY A 95 -30.87 17.90 -14.99
N GLY A 96 -30.65 16.93 -14.13
CA GLY A 96 -31.03 15.53 -14.31
C GLY A 96 -31.28 14.96 -12.91
N GLN A 97 -32.56 14.83 -12.55
CA GLN A 97 -33.01 14.22 -11.30
C GLN A 97 -32.56 12.75 -11.22
N GLY A 98 -31.68 12.47 -10.27
CA GLY A 98 -31.40 11.14 -9.75
C GLY A 98 -31.25 11.28 -8.24
N SER A 99 -32.24 10.80 -7.50
CA SER A 99 -32.34 10.92 -6.04
C SER A 99 -31.14 10.27 -5.35
N SER A 100 -30.18 11.07 -4.91
CA SER A 100 -29.21 10.67 -3.90
C SER A 100 -29.53 11.46 -2.63
N ASN A 101 -30.08 10.79 -1.62
CA ASN A 101 -30.11 11.29 -0.24
C ASN A 101 -28.67 11.33 0.30
N GLY A 102 -27.88 12.29 -0.19
CA GLY A 102 -26.55 12.62 0.28
C GLY A 102 -26.64 13.59 1.45
N SER A 103 -27.32 13.22 2.53
CA SER A 103 -27.03 13.84 3.82
C SER A 103 -25.56 13.56 4.09
N LYS A 104 -24.73 14.60 4.17
CA LYS A 104 -23.36 14.48 4.70
C LYS A 104 -23.48 13.99 6.14
N VAL A 105 -23.50 12.67 6.32
CA VAL A 105 -23.45 12.05 7.64
C VAL A 105 -22.16 12.55 8.25
N ASN A 106 -22.26 13.38 9.29
CA ASN A 106 -21.10 13.79 10.08
C ASN A 106 -20.63 12.58 10.89
N MET A 107 -19.97 11.64 10.21
CA MET A 107 -19.42 10.44 10.82
C MET A 107 -18.40 10.88 11.88
N LYS A 108 -18.36 10.24 13.05
CA LYS A 108 -17.37 10.56 14.08
C LYS A 108 -15.99 10.07 13.66
N ASP A 109 -14.93 10.69 14.17
CA ASP A 109 -13.59 10.15 13.99
C ASP A 109 -13.37 8.96 14.92
N PHE A 110 -12.61 7.98 14.45
CA PHE A 110 -12.11 6.89 15.27
C PHE A 110 -11.20 7.43 16.36
N THR A 111 -11.40 6.89 17.54
CA THR A 111 -10.56 7.06 18.72
C THR A 111 -10.30 5.70 19.35
N LEU A 112 -9.34 5.63 20.28
CA LEU A 112 -8.99 4.40 20.98
C LEU A 112 -10.16 3.78 21.76
N SER A 113 -11.18 4.55 22.16
CA SER A 113 -12.37 4.02 22.86
C SER A 113 -13.31 3.23 21.95
N ASN A 114 -13.20 3.40 20.62
CA ASN A 114 -13.99 2.62 19.66
C ASN A 114 -13.53 1.17 19.54
N PHE A 115 -12.37 0.82 20.10
CA PHE A 115 -11.75 -0.50 19.99
C PHE A 115 -11.80 -1.23 21.34
N PRO A 116 -11.73 -2.57 21.33
CA PRO A 116 -11.63 -3.35 22.56
C PRO A 116 -10.44 -2.94 23.44
N THR A 117 -10.56 -3.11 24.76
CA THR A 117 -9.60 -2.60 25.76
C THR A 117 -8.15 -3.01 25.49
N ASP A 118 -7.90 -4.21 24.99
CA ASP A 118 -6.52 -4.67 24.74
C ASP A 118 -5.82 -3.91 23.60
N TYR A 119 -6.56 -3.22 22.72
CA TYR A 119 -5.98 -2.29 21.73
C TYR A 119 -5.33 -1.08 22.41
N ASN A 120 -5.71 -0.77 23.64
CA ASN A 120 -5.25 0.42 24.37
C ASN A 120 -4.06 0.13 25.29
N LEU A 121 -3.54 -1.11 25.28
CA LEU A 121 -2.35 -1.49 26.03
C LEU A 121 -1.16 -0.61 25.60
N PRO A 122 -0.30 -0.15 26.54
CA PRO A 122 0.81 0.76 26.25
C PRO A 122 1.71 0.32 25.08
N LYS A 123 1.93 -0.99 24.95
CA LYS A 123 2.74 -1.59 23.87
C LYS A 123 2.09 -1.49 22.47
N GLU A 124 0.77 -1.35 22.37
CA GLU A 124 0.05 -1.27 21.09
C GLU A 124 -0.24 0.18 20.65
N LYS A 125 -0.24 1.14 21.59
CA LYS A 125 -0.68 2.53 21.37
C LYS A 125 -0.08 3.18 20.12
N LYS A 126 1.23 3.02 19.89
CA LYS A 126 1.92 3.67 18.76
C LYS A 126 1.40 3.18 17.41
N ASN A 127 1.26 1.87 17.25
CA ASN A 127 0.85 1.29 15.97
C ASN A 127 -0.65 1.47 15.75
N ASN A 128 -1.45 1.39 16.82
CA ASN A 128 -2.88 1.65 16.77
C ASN A 128 -3.21 3.12 16.48
N ALA A 129 -2.41 4.08 16.96
CA ALA A 129 -2.57 5.48 16.59
C ALA A 129 -2.36 5.70 15.06
N VAL A 130 -1.40 5.01 14.46
CA VAL A 130 -1.20 5.07 12.99
C VAL A 130 -2.38 4.40 12.26
N ALA A 131 -2.90 3.29 12.77
CA ALA A 131 -4.07 2.63 12.20
C ALA A 131 -5.30 3.54 12.23
N ILE A 132 -5.56 4.18 13.37
CA ILE A 132 -6.66 5.13 13.56
C ILE A 132 -6.54 6.32 12.61
N ASP A 133 -5.34 6.90 12.48
CA ASP A 133 -5.08 7.98 11.51
C ASP A 133 -5.40 7.54 10.07
N LEU A 134 -5.05 6.32 9.70
CA LEU A 134 -5.39 5.76 8.39
C LEU A 134 -6.90 5.54 8.22
N LEU A 135 -7.59 5.00 9.21
CA LEU A 135 -9.05 4.81 9.18
C LEU A 135 -9.79 6.15 9.05
N ASN A 136 -9.37 7.17 9.80
CA ASN A 136 -9.93 8.52 9.71
C ASN A 136 -9.70 9.16 8.33
N LYS A 137 -8.57 8.85 7.67
CA LYS A 137 -8.32 9.27 6.28
C LYS A 137 -9.21 8.57 5.25
N MET A 138 -9.70 7.36 5.55
CA MET A 138 -10.61 6.60 4.68
C MET A 138 -12.06 7.08 4.75
N LYS A 139 -12.40 7.88 5.77
CA LYS A 139 -13.76 8.40 6.04
C LYS A 139 -14.48 9.01 4.85
N SER A 140 -13.79 9.71 3.94
CA SER A 140 -14.40 10.32 2.76
C SER A 140 -14.77 9.33 1.66
N SER A 141 -14.16 8.14 1.69
CA SER A 141 -14.37 7.06 0.73
C SER A 141 -15.13 5.87 1.31
N ALA A 142 -15.27 5.81 2.63
CA ALA A 142 -15.96 4.72 3.31
C ALA A 142 -17.48 4.85 3.16
N ASP A 143 -18.13 3.71 2.95
CA ASP A 143 -19.57 3.58 3.12
C ASP A 143 -19.95 3.89 4.57
N PRO A 144 -20.97 4.76 4.80
CA PRO A 144 -21.31 5.18 6.15
C PRO A 144 -21.73 4.05 7.08
N GLN A 145 -22.46 3.05 6.58
CA GLN A 145 -22.97 1.96 7.41
C GLN A 145 -21.84 1.04 7.86
N VAL A 146 -20.88 0.77 6.96
CA VAL A 146 -19.69 -0.01 7.31
C VAL A 146 -18.80 0.78 8.26
N TYR A 147 -18.57 2.07 8.00
CA TYR A 147 -17.77 2.92 8.89
C TYR A 147 -18.33 2.97 10.32
N GLN A 148 -19.67 3.03 10.47
CA GLN A 148 -20.33 2.96 11.77
C GLN A 148 -20.14 1.61 12.48
N LEU A 149 -20.15 0.48 11.75
CA LEU A 149 -19.87 -0.83 12.35
C LEU A 149 -18.48 -0.87 13.00
N TYR A 150 -17.46 -0.38 12.29
CA TYR A 150 -16.11 -0.34 12.84
C TYR A 150 -16.01 0.63 14.03
N LEU A 151 -16.75 1.75 14.04
CA LEU A 151 -16.80 2.66 15.21
C LEU A 151 -17.38 1.99 16.46
N LYS A 152 -18.23 0.97 16.29
CA LYS A 152 -18.85 0.20 17.38
C LYS A 152 -18.04 -1.02 17.80
N LEU A 153 -16.87 -1.29 17.23
CA LEU A 153 -16.15 -2.56 17.44
C LEU A 153 -15.94 -2.93 18.92
N GLY A 154 -15.53 -1.97 19.75
CA GLY A 154 -15.39 -2.16 21.19
C GLY A 154 -16.72 -2.43 21.92
N GLN A 155 -17.80 -1.77 21.50
CA GLN A 155 -19.15 -1.99 22.04
C GLN A 155 -19.68 -3.37 21.64
N LEU A 156 -19.51 -3.78 20.38
CA LEU A 156 -19.93 -5.10 19.90
C LEU A 156 -19.21 -6.22 20.66
N ALA A 157 -17.91 -6.05 20.93
CA ALA A 157 -17.14 -7.00 21.74
C ALA A 157 -17.69 -7.11 23.17
N GLN A 158 -18.06 -5.98 23.80
CA GLN A 158 -18.68 -5.96 25.13
C GLN A 158 -20.05 -6.63 25.12
N ASN A 159 -20.92 -6.27 24.17
CA ASN A 159 -22.26 -6.84 24.00
C ASN A 159 -22.21 -8.37 23.80
N ALA A 160 -21.23 -8.85 23.03
CA ALA A 160 -21.05 -10.27 22.79
C ALA A 160 -20.43 -11.04 23.96
N GLY A 161 -19.95 -10.36 25.01
CA GLY A 161 -19.20 -10.96 26.11
C GLY A 161 -17.83 -11.51 25.68
N ALA A 162 -17.24 -10.95 24.62
CA ALA A 162 -15.99 -11.43 24.03
C ALA A 162 -14.79 -11.06 24.90
N GLN A 163 -13.88 -12.01 25.16
CA GLN A 163 -12.58 -11.70 25.76
C GLN A 163 -11.56 -11.51 24.64
N ILE A 164 -11.26 -10.27 24.29
CA ILE A 164 -10.29 -9.98 23.24
C ILE A 164 -8.88 -10.17 23.77
N LYS A 165 -8.00 -10.82 22.98
CA LYS A 165 -6.56 -10.91 23.29
C LYS A 165 -5.71 -10.56 22.09
N VAL A 166 -4.72 -9.71 22.32
CA VAL A 166 -3.74 -9.33 21.29
C VAL A 166 -2.59 -10.33 21.27
N THR A 167 -2.38 -10.99 20.13
CA THR A 167 -1.20 -11.84 19.91
C THR A 167 -0.15 -11.14 19.06
N HIS A 168 1.12 -11.46 19.36
CA HIS A 168 2.29 -11.03 18.58
C HIS A 168 3.00 -12.21 17.91
N LYS A 169 2.48 -13.43 18.09
CA LYS A 169 3.06 -14.66 17.53
C LYS A 169 2.39 -14.98 16.19
N GLY A 170 3.20 -15.27 15.17
CA GLY A 170 2.76 -15.62 13.81
C GLY A 170 3.05 -14.54 12.77
N ASP A 171 3.15 -14.95 11.50
CA ASP A 171 3.42 -14.04 10.39
C ASP A 171 2.16 -13.45 9.75
N ASP A 172 1.03 -14.15 9.85
CA ASP A 172 -0.19 -13.80 9.16
C ASP A 172 -1.40 -13.76 10.07
N GLY A 173 -2.31 -12.88 9.67
CA GLY A 173 -3.33 -12.37 10.53
C GLY A 173 -4.64 -13.06 10.39
N TYR A 174 -4.86 -14.04 11.23
CA TYR A 174 -6.12 -14.76 11.33
C TYR A 174 -6.73 -14.54 12.71
N ILE A 175 -8.05 -14.36 12.73
CA ILE A 175 -8.80 -14.44 13.97
C ILE A 175 -9.06 -15.90 14.31
N SER A 176 -8.50 -16.35 15.44
CA SER A 176 -8.90 -17.62 16.05
C SER A 176 -10.03 -17.38 17.04
N TYR A 177 -11.02 -18.26 17.06
CA TYR A 177 -12.09 -18.30 18.06
C TYR A 177 -11.89 -19.51 18.98
N ARG A 178 -11.88 -19.30 20.29
CA ARG A 178 -11.81 -20.40 21.28
C ARG A 178 -12.95 -20.28 22.28
N TYR A 179 -13.85 -21.26 22.33
CA TYR A 179 -14.90 -21.31 23.35
C TYR A 179 -14.31 -21.83 24.66
N GLY A 180 -14.31 -20.98 25.69
CA GLY A 180 -14.02 -21.39 27.06
C GLY A 180 -15.27 -21.95 27.78
N THR A 181 -15.09 -22.44 29.00
CA THR A 181 -16.16 -22.96 29.87
C THR A 181 -17.21 -21.92 30.29
N ALA A 182 -16.96 -20.62 30.05
CA ALA A 182 -17.81 -19.51 30.51
C ALA A 182 -18.41 -18.64 29.39
N ALA A 183 -18.69 -19.19 28.20
CA ALA A 183 -19.25 -18.44 27.05
C ALA A 183 -18.38 -17.26 26.55
N LYS A 184 -17.13 -17.18 27.02
CA LYS A 184 -16.12 -16.24 26.51
C LYS A 184 -15.45 -16.87 25.31
N PHE A 185 -15.40 -16.13 24.21
CA PHE A 185 -14.54 -16.48 23.08
C PHE A 185 -13.36 -15.53 23.01
N GLU A 186 -12.19 -16.11 22.77
CA GLU A 186 -10.96 -15.36 22.51
C GLU A 186 -10.92 -14.98 21.04
N ILE A 187 -10.84 -13.69 20.71
CA ILE A 187 -10.48 -13.21 19.38
C ILE A 187 -9.00 -12.82 19.44
N LYS A 188 -8.19 -13.49 18.62
CA LYS A 188 -6.79 -13.12 18.40
C LYS A 188 -6.67 -12.26 17.16
N TYR A 189 -6.44 -10.97 17.33
CA TYR A 189 -6.24 -10.10 16.18
C TYR A 189 -4.82 -10.21 15.62
N PRO A 190 -4.63 -10.15 14.29
CA PRO A 190 -3.41 -9.59 13.73
C PRO A 190 -3.37 -8.11 14.02
N ILE A 191 -2.84 -7.77 15.18
CA ILE A 191 -2.49 -6.39 15.34
C ILE A 191 -1.24 -6.14 14.53
N LEU A 192 -1.17 -4.91 14.09
CA LEU A 192 0.02 -4.19 13.69
C LEU A 192 1.04 -4.16 14.85
N SER A 193 1.24 -5.26 15.57
CA SER A 193 1.84 -5.36 16.90
C SER A 193 3.28 -5.87 16.84
N LYS A 194 3.78 -6.15 15.62
CA LYS A 194 5.20 -6.41 15.42
C LYS A 194 5.98 -5.13 15.76
N LYS A 195 7.01 -5.28 16.59
CA LYS A 195 7.91 -4.16 16.89
C LYS A 195 8.57 -3.71 15.58
N GLY A 196 8.68 -2.39 15.40
CA GLY A 196 9.41 -1.81 14.27
C GLY A 196 8.62 -1.70 12.97
N LEU A 197 7.29 -1.91 12.96
CA LEU A 197 6.49 -1.62 11.77
C LEU A 197 6.58 -0.14 11.39
N THR A 198 6.81 0.12 10.10
CA THR A 198 6.72 1.46 9.54
C THR A 198 5.26 1.83 9.24
N LYS A 199 4.97 3.11 9.01
CA LYS A 199 3.64 3.56 8.56
C LYS A 199 3.19 2.84 7.28
N ASN A 200 4.12 2.55 6.37
CA ASN A 200 3.80 1.87 5.11
C ASN A 200 3.53 0.37 5.34
N ASP A 201 4.21 -0.27 6.29
CA ASP A 201 3.89 -1.66 6.65
C ASP A 201 2.48 -1.76 7.24
N ILE A 202 2.12 -0.79 8.08
CA ILE A 202 0.77 -0.69 8.64
C ILE A 202 -0.27 -0.49 7.52
N ARG A 203 0.00 0.43 6.59
CA ARG A 203 -0.88 0.69 5.45
C ARG A 203 -1.11 -0.56 4.60
N ARG A 204 -0.06 -1.31 4.27
CA ARG A 204 -0.16 -2.56 3.49
C ARG A 204 -0.98 -3.64 4.19
N LYS A 205 -0.97 -3.65 5.53
CA LYS A 205 -1.74 -4.60 6.33
C LYS A 205 -3.17 -4.14 6.60
N MET A 206 -3.56 -2.94 6.17
CA MET A 206 -4.88 -2.40 6.50
C MET A 206 -6.03 -3.20 5.86
N GLY A 207 -5.87 -3.65 4.60
CA GLY A 207 -6.88 -4.50 3.96
C GLY A 207 -7.13 -5.80 4.75
N THR A 208 -6.06 -6.49 5.15
CA THR A 208 -6.15 -7.67 6.03
C THR A 208 -6.76 -7.32 7.38
N TRP A 209 -6.35 -6.21 8.01
CA TRP A 209 -6.88 -5.82 9.30
C TRP A 209 -8.40 -5.56 9.23
N LEU A 210 -8.87 -4.86 8.21
CA LEU A 210 -10.30 -4.62 7.97
C LEU A 210 -11.04 -5.95 7.77
N HIS A 211 -10.52 -6.81 6.90
CA HIS A 211 -11.10 -8.10 6.57
C HIS A 211 -11.32 -8.98 7.81
N GLU A 212 -10.27 -9.15 8.61
CA GLU A 212 -10.34 -9.93 9.84
C GLU A 212 -11.32 -9.31 10.85
N ASN A 213 -11.31 -7.99 11.02
CA ASN A 213 -12.26 -7.34 11.92
C ASN A 213 -13.71 -7.49 11.44
N MET A 214 -13.97 -7.61 10.13
CA MET A 214 -15.32 -7.91 9.65
C MET A 214 -15.73 -9.34 10.01
N HIS A 215 -14.83 -10.33 9.93
CA HIS A 215 -15.11 -11.67 10.48
C HIS A 215 -15.41 -11.63 11.98
N ALA A 216 -14.70 -10.80 12.75
CA ALA A 216 -15.01 -10.60 14.16
C ALA A 216 -16.40 -9.98 14.36
N ILE A 217 -16.74 -8.93 13.61
CA ILE A 217 -18.05 -8.26 13.72
C ILE A 217 -19.17 -9.24 13.39
N ASP A 218 -19.06 -9.96 12.27
CA ASP A 218 -20.01 -10.99 11.82
C ASP A 218 -20.21 -12.07 12.88
N PHE A 219 -19.11 -12.53 13.49
CA PHE A 219 -19.16 -13.49 14.56
C PHE A 219 -19.79 -12.93 15.85
N MET A 220 -19.43 -11.71 16.27
CA MET A 220 -19.89 -11.08 17.52
C MET A 220 -21.40 -10.81 17.50
N CYS A 221 -21.94 -10.39 16.35
CA CYS A 221 -23.37 -10.15 16.16
C CYS A 221 -24.16 -11.45 15.98
N GLY A 222 -23.48 -12.52 15.61
CA GLY A 222 -24.05 -13.86 15.42
C GLY A 222 -24.80 -14.39 16.64
N ARG A 223 -25.72 -15.35 16.46
CA ARG A 223 -26.52 -15.89 17.57
C ARG A 223 -25.78 -17.01 18.32
N PRO A 224 -25.88 -17.09 19.66
CA PRO A 224 -25.45 -18.28 20.39
C PRO A 224 -26.19 -19.52 19.85
N ALA A 225 -25.44 -20.58 19.61
CA ALA A 225 -25.91 -21.87 19.14
C ALA A 225 -25.36 -22.98 20.06
N PHE A 226 -26.11 -24.06 20.20
CA PHE A 226 -25.72 -25.21 21.01
C PHE A 226 -25.54 -26.42 20.07
N ASN A 227 -24.39 -27.08 20.13
CA ASN A 227 -24.21 -28.41 19.51
C ASN A 227 -23.78 -29.42 20.58
N MET A 228 -23.72 -30.69 20.20
CA MET A 228 -23.31 -31.81 21.06
C MET A 228 -21.92 -31.64 21.69
N THR A 229 -21.10 -30.70 21.20
CA THR A 229 -19.74 -30.42 21.70
C THR A 229 -19.64 -29.15 22.56
N GLY A 230 -20.73 -28.39 22.76
CA GLY A 230 -20.78 -27.22 23.62
C GLY A 230 -21.45 -25.98 23.01
N LYS A 231 -21.26 -24.83 23.67
CA LYS A 231 -21.73 -23.51 23.21
C LYS A 231 -20.87 -23.06 22.03
N TYR A 232 -21.47 -22.81 20.88
CA TYR A 232 -20.86 -22.09 19.77
C TYR A 232 -21.69 -20.84 19.41
N ARG A 233 -21.22 -19.97 18.52
CA ARG A 233 -21.96 -18.83 17.99
C ARG A 233 -21.91 -18.93 16.47
N LYS A 234 -23.05 -18.77 15.81
CA LYS A 234 -23.15 -18.84 14.35
C LYS A 234 -23.03 -17.44 13.77
N PHE A 235 -22.23 -17.29 12.71
CA PHE A 235 -22.00 -16.02 12.01
C PHE A 235 -23.31 -15.55 11.37
N VAL A 236 -23.58 -14.24 11.39
CA VAL A 236 -24.78 -13.65 10.75
C VAL A 236 -24.79 -13.96 9.26
N SER A 237 -23.65 -13.82 8.58
CA SER A 237 -23.51 -14.13 7.15
C SER A 237 -23.89 -15.57 6.79
N VAL A 238 -23.66 -16.52 7.69
CA VAL A 238 -23.97 -17.94 7.46
C VAL A 238 -25.44 -18.25 7.74
N ASP A 239 -26.06 -17.53 8.69
CA ASP A 239 -27.48 -17.63 8.98
C ASP A 239 -28.37 -16.88 7.97
N ASN A 240 -27.80 -15.99 7.17
CA ASN A 240 -28.54 -15.19 6.20
C ASN A 240 -28.89 -16.03 4.94
N SER A 241 -30.18 -16.37 4.81
CA SER A 241 -30.70 -17.18 3.72
C SER A 241 -30.68 -16.45 2.37
N GLU A 242 -30.94 -15.13 2.35
CA GLU A 242 -30.92 -14.32 1.14
C GLU A 242 -29.52 -14.28 0.52
N LEU A 243 -28.48 -14.07 1.34
CA LEU A 243 -27.09 -14.11 0.91
C LEU A 243 -26.72 -15.49 0.34
N THR A 244 -27.11 -16.55 1.05
CA THR A 244 -26.85 -17.92 0.63
C THR A 244 -27.49 -18.23 -0.73
N GLN A 245 -28.74 -17.81 -0.94
CA GLN A 245 -29.46 -17.97 -2.20
C GLN A 245 -28.84 -17.14 -3.32
N ALA A 246 -28.49 -15.88 -3.06
CA ALA A 246 -27.87 -14.99 -4.03
C ALA A 246 -26.51 -15.54 -4.52
N ILE A 247 -25.69 -16.08 -3.61
CA ILE A 247 -24.42 -16.73 -3.95
C ILE A 247 -24.66 -17.98 -4.81
N GLY A 248 -25.63 -18.82 -4.44
CA GLY A 248 -26.02 -20.01 -5.21
C GLY A 248 -26.45 -19.65 -6.64
N ALA A 249 -27.33 -18.68 -6.78
CA ALA A 249 -27.81 -18.18 -8.07
C ALA A 249 -26.67 -17.58 -8.92
N ALA A 250 -25.80 -16.76 -8.31
CA ALA A 250 -24.63 -16.20 -8.99
C ALA A 250 -23.65 -17.28 -9.46
N THR A 251 -23.40 -18.30 -8.63
CA THR A 251 -22.54 -19.44 -8.99
C THR A 251 -23.11 -20.19 -10.18
N LYS A 252 -24.43 -20.45 -10.17
CA LYS A 252 -25.12 -21.14 -11.27
C LYS A 252 -25.05 -20.31 -12.56
N LYS A 253 -25.37 -19.02 -12.49
CA LYS A 253 -25.30 -18.09 -13.64
C LYS A 253 -23.89 -18.07 -14.26
N TYR A 254 -22.85 -18.00 -13.44
CA TYR A 254 -21.47 -18.09 -13.91
C TYR A 254 -21.20 -19.43 -14.61
N ARG A 255 -21.58 -20.56 -14.00
CA ARG A 255 -21.36 -21.89 -14.60
C ARG A 255 -22.09 -22.08 -15.92
N ASP A 256 -23.30 -21.54 -16.03
CA ASP A 256 -24.13 -21.65 -17.24
C ASP A 256 -23.62 -20.76 -18.37
N SER A 257 -23.13 -19.55 -18.05
CA SER A 257 -22.69 -18.56 -19.05
C SER A 257 -21.18 -18.60 -19.37
N GLY A 258 -20.37 -19.17 -18.47
CA GLY A 258 -18.91 -19.06 -18.51
C GLY A 258 -18.35 -17.66 -18.19
N GLN A 259 -19.22 -16.66 -17.96
CA GLN A 259 -18.80 -15.28 -17.76
C GLN A 259 -18.76 -14.92 -16.28
N LEU A 260 -17.55 -14.89 -15.70
CA LEU A 260 -17.34 -14.55 -14.30
C LEU A 260 -17.15 -13.04 -14.05
N PHE A 261 -16.52 -12.35 -15.01
CA PHE A 261 -16.17 -10.94 -14.89
C PHE A 261 -16.87 -10.12 -15.97
N SER A 262 -17.25 -8.88 -15.64
CA SER A 262 -17.53 -7.89 -16.69
C SER A 262 -16.23 -7.40 -17.35
N LYS A 263 -16.39 -6.72 -18.49
CA LYS A 263 -15.29 -6.02 -19.17
C LYS A 263 -14.61 -4.98 -18.27
N GLU A 264 -15.36 -4.39 -17.35
CA GLU A 264 -14.85 -3.36 -16.44
C GLU A 264 -13.99 -3.98 -15.34
N ALA A 265 -14.43 -5.10 -14.75
CA ALA A 265 -13.64 -5.86 -13.80
C ALA A 265 -12.35 -6.41 -14.43
N LEU A 266 -12.45 -7.00 -15.63
CA LEU A 266 -11.28 -7.49 -16.38
C LEU A 266 -10.28 -6.37 -16.65
N ARG A 267 -10.75 -5.21 -17.12
CA ARG A 267 -9.88 -4.06 -17.39
C ARG A 267 -9.16 -3.58 -16.13
N PHE A 268 -9.82 -3.55 -14.98
CA PHE A 268 -9.14 -3.20 -13.73
C PHE A 268 -8.05 -4.21 -13.34
N ILE A 269 -8.31 -5.51 -13.51
CA ILE A 269 -7.34 -6.58 -13.26
C ILE A 269 -6.15 -6.45 -14.22
N ASP A 270 -6.41 -6.18 -15.50
CA ASP A 270 -5.38 -5.98 -16.52
C ASP A 270 -4.51 -4.75 -16.22
N ASP A 271 -5.14 -3.61 -15.87
CA ASP A 271 -4.45 -2.38 -15.48
C ASP A 271 -3.53 -2.63 -14.27
N TYR A 272 -3.99 -3.41 -13.28
CA TYR A 272 -3.16 -3.83 -12.14
C TYR A 272 -1.95 -4.65 -12.59
N HIS A 273 -2.14 -5.64 -13.45
CA HIS A 273 -1.04 -6.48 -13.93
C HIS A 273 -0.06 -5.73 -14.80
N GLU A 274 -0.51 -4.78 -15.61
CA GLU A 274 0.36 -3.87 -16.36
C GLU A 274 1.21 -3.03 -15.42
N ALA A 275 0.59 -2.33 -14.46
CA ALA A 275 1.30 -1.53 -13.47
C ALA A 275 2.31 -2.38 -12.67
N ARG A 276 1.95 -3.61 -12.30
CA ARG A 276 2.84 -4.56 -11.64
C ARG A 276 4.02 -4.93 -12.53
N ARG A 277 3.80 -5.27 -13.80
CA ARG A 277 4.87 -5.61 -14.77
C ARG A 277 5.84 -4.44 -14.96
N GLU A 278 5.34 -3.22 -15.08
CA GLU A 278 6.17 -2.02 -15.18
C GLU A 278 7.02 -1.81 -13.91
N ASN A 279 6.41 -1.93 -12.74
CA ASN A 279 7.13 -1.86 -11.47
C ASN A 279 8.20 -2.95 -11.36
N THR A 280 7.92 -4.18 -11.80
CA THR A 280 8.90 -5.28 -11.85
C THR A 280 10.07 -4.95 -12.79
N LYS A 281 9.82 -4.40 -13.98
CA LYS A 281 10.89 -3.96 -14.91
C LYS A 281 11.79 -2.91 -14.26
N ILE A 282 11.20 -1.91 -13.62
CA ILE A 282 11.94 -0.85 -12.91
C ILE A 282 12.74 -1.45 -11.75
N TRP A 283 12.18 -2.40 -11.02
CA TRP A 283 12.84 -3.10 -9.94
C TRP A 283 14.05 -3.91 -10.42
N ASN A 284 13.88 -4.77 -11.43
CA ASN A 284 14.93 -5.60 -12.02
C ASN A 284 16.14 -4.76 -12.46
N LYS A 285 15.92 -3.68 -13.21
CA LYS A 285 16.98 -2.79 -13.69
C LYS A 285 17.79 -2.16 -12.54
N LYS A 286 17.14 -1.86 -11.41
CA LYS A 286 17.80 -1.26 -10.25
C LYS A 286 18.55 -2.29 -9.41
N VAL A 287 17.98 -3.47 -9.22
CA VAL A 287 18.67 -4.59 -8.58
C VAL A 287 19.93 -4.95 -9.35
N GLU A 288 19.86 -5.01 -10.68
CA GLU A 288 21.03 -5.23 -11.53
C GLU A 288 22.10 -4.14 -11.35
N THR A 289 21.68 -2.87 -11.32
CA THR A 289 22.59 -1.73 -11.09
C THR A 289 23.28 -1.83 -9.72
N PHE A 290 22.54 -2.21 -8.69
CA PHE A 290 23.07 -2.41 -7.35
C PHE A 290 24.03 -3.59 -7.28
N ASN A 291 23.69 -4.72 -7.91
CA ASN A 291 24.55 -5.90 -7.95
C ASN A 291 25.89 -5.59 -8.62
N ARG A 292 25.88 -4.84 -9.74
CA ARG A 292 27.11 -4.35 -10.38
C ARG A 292 27.94 -3.45 -9.47
N PHE A 293 27.30 -2.54 -8.75
CA PHE A 293 27.99 -1.66 -7.79
C PHE A 293 28.65 -2.46 -6.67
N ARG A 294 27.94 -3.43 -6.06
CA ARG A 294 28.49 -4.29 -5.02
C ARG A 294 29.65 -5.17 -5.51
N GLN A 295 29.57 -5.67 -6.74
CA GLN A 295 30.69 -6.42 -7.34
C GLN A 295 31.95 -5.54 -7.46
N ARG A 296 31.81 -4.28 -7.89
CA ARG A 296 32.93 -3.31 -7.94
C ARG A 296 33.48 -3.01 -6.56
N LEU A 297 32.62 -2.78 -5.57
CA LEU A 297 33.05 -2.58 -4.18
C LEU A 297 33.84 -3.77 -3.65
N LYS A 298 33.37 -5.00 -3.87
CA LYS A 298 34.08 -6.22 -3.45
C LYS A 298 35.46 -6.32 -4.11
N LYS A 299 35.54 -6.03 -5.41
CA LYS A 299 36.81 -6.00 -6.12
C LYS A 299 37.77 -4.97 -5.51
N LYS A 300 37.29 -3.75 -5.26
CA LYS A 300 38.09 -2.69 -4.62
C LYS A 300 38.54 -3.05 -3.21
N MET A 301 37.69 -3.70 -2.42
CA MET A 301 38.07 -4.21 -1.08
C MET A 301 39.18 -5.27 -1.14
N ALA A 302 39.18 -6.11 -2.18
CA ALA A 302 40.23 -7.11 -2.38
C ALA A 302 41.55 -6.48 -2.85
N GLU A 303 41.48 -5.43 -3.67
CA GLU A 303 42.65 -4.69 -4.17
C GLU A 303 43.25 -3.75 -3.12
N HIS A 304 42.43 -3.24 -2.20
CA HIS A 304 42.78 -2.25 -1.18
C HIS A 304 42.29 -2.66 0.22
N PRO A 305 42.89 -3.70 0.84
CA PRO A 305 42.47 -4.20 2.15
C PRO A 305 42.57 -3.13 3.25
N GLU A 306 43.46 -2.15 3.11
CA GLU A 306 43.59 -1.00 4.00
C GLU A 306 42.35 -0.08 4.03
N GLU A 307 41.57 -0.05 2.94
CA GLU A 307 40.32 0.74 2.83
C GLU A 307 39.06 -0.08 3.18
N ALA A 308 39.21 -1.37 3.52
CA ALA A 308 38.10 -2.31 3.62
C ALA A 308 36.98 -1.83 4.57
N ASN A 309 37.33 -1.27 5.73
CA ASN A 309 36.35 -0.77 6.70
C ASN A 309 35.49 0.38 6.13
N ASN A 310 36.10 1.32 5.40
CA ASN A 310 35.38 2.44 4.78
C ASN A 310 34.47 1.96 3.64
N LEU A 311 34.94 0.96 2.87
CA LEU A 311 34.18 0.37 1.77
C LEU A 311 33.00 -0.50 2.27
N LEU A 312 33.16 -1.18 3.41
CA LEU A 312 32.07 -1.89 4.09
C LEU A 312 31.00 -0.94 4.60
N GLU A 313 31.38 0.21 5.19
CA GLU A 313 30.42 1.24 5.62
C GLU A 313 29.66 1.83 4.43
N LEU A 314 30.34 2.02 3.29
CA LEU A 314 29.70 2.47 2.05
C LEU A 314 28.72 1.42 1.49
N ASP A 315 29.09 0.13 1.51
CA ASP A 315 28.20 -0.97 1.11
C ASP A 315 26.91 -0.97 1.96
N ASP A 316 27.04 -0.79 3.28
CA ASP A 316 25.89 -0.75 4.18
C ASP A 316 24.97 0.45 3.92
N LYS A 317 25.54 1.65 3.75
CA LYS A 317 24.79 2.86 3.39
C LYS A 317 24.02 2.68 2.08
N VAL A 318 24.65 2.08 1.08
CA VAL A 318 24.04 1.83 -0.23
C VAL A 318 22.95 0.76 -0.14
N ARG A 319 23.16 -0.29 0.67
CA ARG A 319 22.14 -1.30 0.99
C ARG A 319 20.92 -0.68 1.67
N ILE A 320 21.11 0.19 2.66
CA ILE A 320 20.03 0.88 3.36
C ILE A 320 19.22 1.74 2.38
N GLU A 321 19.88 2.54 1.54
CA GLU A 321 19.19 3.38 0.56
C GLU A 321 18.48 2.55 -0.52
N MET A 322 19.06 1.42 -0.94
CA MET A 322 18.39 0.48 -1.83
C MET A 322 17.12 -0.08 -1.17
N ASN A 323 17.21 -0.54 0.08
CA ASN A 323 16.05 -1.07 0.79
C ASN A 323 14.94 -0.03 0.91
N LYS A 324 15.26 1.22 1.26
CA LYS A 324 14.28 2.32 1.28
C LYS A 324 13.63 2.53 -0.10
N TRP A 325 14.41 2.40 -1.17
CA TRP A 325 13.87 2.54 -2.52
C TRP A 325 12.97 1.37 -2.92
N ILE A 326 13.39 0.14 -2.68
CA ILE A 326 12.60 -1.07 -2.94
C ILE A 326 11.24 -0.95 -2.24
N THR A 327 11.25 -0.54 -0.97
CA THR A 327 10.04 -0.29 -0.19
C THR A 327 9.15 0.77 -0.88
N SER A 328 9.71 1.88 -1.37
CA SER A 328 8.95 2.93 -2.06
C SER A 328 8.40 2.52 -3.44
N ALA A 329 9.08 1.61 -4.15
CA ALA A 329 8.59 1.08 -5.42
C ALA A 329 7.42 0.12 -5.19
N ARG A 330 7.51 -0.71 -4.15
CA ARG A 330 6.39 -1.55 -3.68
C ARG A 330 5.23 -0.68 -3.21
N ASP A 331 5.46 0.45 -2.56
CA ASP A 331 4.38 1.34 -2.10
C ASP A 331 3.46 1.82 -3.23
N ARG A 332 3.98 2.02 -4.45
CA ARG A 332 3.14 2.38 -5.61
C ARG A 332 2.22 1.25 -6.08
N GLU A 333 2.58 0.01 -5.81
CA GLU A 333 1.74 -1.16 -6.07
C GLU A 333 0.61 -1.29 -5.03
N TYR A 334 0.78 -0.66 -3.86
CA TYR A 334 -0.17 -0.64 -2.75
C TYR A 334 -0.78 0.75 -2.50
N ASP A 335 -0.85 1.58 -3.56
CA ASP A 335 -1.51 2.88 -3.55
C ASP A 335 -2.88 2.79 -4.26
N GLY A 336 -3.87 3.52 -3.75
CA GLY A 336 -5.23 3.55 -4.31
C GLY A 336 -5.92 2.19 -4.31
N ASP A 337 -6.78 1.97 -5.32
CA ASP A 337 -7.59 0.75 -5.46
C ASP A 337 -6.75 -0.52 -5.69
N PHE A 338 -5.57 -0.40 -6.28
CA PHE A 338 -4.67 -1.55 -6.54
C PHE A 338 -4.17 -2.21 -5.25
N ALA A 339 -4.13 -1.48 -4.14
CA ALA A 339 -3.81 -2.05 -2.83
C ALA A 339 -4.80 -3.14 -2.40
N TYR A 340 -6.01 -3.13 -2.96
CA TYR A 340 -7.12 -4.00 -2.59
C TYR A 340 -7.52 -4.97 -3.71
N ILE A 341 -6.66 -5.15 -4.72
CA ILE A 341 -6.87 -6.14 -5.78
C ILE A 341 -7.12 -7.53 -5.22
N GLY A 342 -6.41 -7.90 -4.13
CA GLY A 342 -6.56 -9.21 -3.51
C GLY A 342 -7.95 -9.41 -2.90
N ASN A 343 -8.45 -8.40 -2.18
CA ASN A 343 -9.81 -8.41 -1.64
C ASN A 343 -10.86 -8.44 -2.76
N PHE A 344 -10.60 -7.72 -3.86
CA PHE A 344 -11.49 -7.66 -5.02
C PHE A 344 -11.56 -8.99 -5.77
N THR A 345 -10.44 -9.62 -6.11
CA THR A 345 -10.45 -10.90 -6.83
C THR A 345 -11.01 -12.03 -5.98
N ASP A 346 -10.84 -11.97 -4.65
CA ASP A 346 -11.36 -12.98 -3.73
C ASP A 346 -12.90 -12.98 -3.64
N LEU A 347 -13.57 -11.83 -3.90
CA LEU A 347 -15.03 -11.82 -4.09
C LEU A 347 -15.44 -12.75 -5.26
N TYR A 348 -14.72 -12.69 -6.38
CA TYR A 348 -15.00 -13.54 -7.55
C TYR A 348 -14.54 -14.97 -7.33
N ASP A 349 -13.46 -15.19 -6.58
CA ASP A 349 -13.01 -16.53 -6.19
C ASP A 349 -14.09 -17.23 -5.36
N ALA A 350 -14.62 -16.52 -4.36
CA ALA A 350 -15.72 -17.00 -3.55
C ALA A 350 -16.99 -17.27 -4.39
N ILE A 351 -17.37 -16.41 -5.35
CA ILE A 351 -18.53 -16.64 -6.24
C ILE A 351 -18.32 -17.82 -7.21
N SER A 352 -17.11 -17.97 -7.74
CA SER A 352 -16.80 -19.06 -8.66
C SER A 352 -16.62 -20.41 -7.96
N GLY A 353 -16.45 -20.40 -6.64
CA GLY A 353 -16.12 -21.60 -5.86
C GLY A 353 -14.65 -21.99 -5.98
N GLY A 354 -13.75 -21.02 -6.17
CA GLY A 354 -12.30 -21.23 -6.18
C GLY A 354 -11.60 -21.19 -7.55
N TYR A 355 -12.34 -20.95 -8.63
CA TYR A 355 -11.79 -20.98 -9.99
C TYR A 355 -10.74 -19.88 -10.24
N VAL A 356 -10.94 -18.71 -9.63
CA VAL A 356 -10.06 -17.54 -9.82
C VAL A 356 -8.67 -17.82 -9.28
N TYR A 357 -8.57 -18.42 -8.11
CA TYR A 357 -7.29 -18.83 -7.54
C TYR A 357 -6.70 -20.05 -8.26
N ASP A 358 -7.50 -21.11 -8.44
CA ASP A 358 -6.99 -22.38 -8.95
C ASP A 358 -6.55 -22.28 -10.42
N THR A 359 -7.29 -21.52 -11.24
CA THR A 359 -7.07 -21.45 -12.69
C THR A 359 -6.41 -20.15 -13.12
N LEU A 360 -6.93 -19.00 -12.70
CA LEU A 360 -6.43 -17.70 -13.13
C LEU A 360 -5.20 -17.23 -12.34
N LYS A 361 -4.85 -17.93 -11.26
CA LYS A 361 -3.70 -17.63 -10.38
C LYS A 361 -3.74 -16.22 -9.81
N LEU A 362 -4.95 -15.67 -9.63
CA LEU A 362 -5.20 -14.43 -8.91
C LEU A 362 -5.33 -14.73 -7.41
N SER A 363 -5.31 -13.68 -6.58
CA SER A 363 -5.50 -13.83 -5.15
C SER A 363 -6.86 -14.43 -4.82
N GLY A 364 -6.86 -15.40 -3.91
CA GLY A 364 -8.04 -16.04 -3.36
C GLY A 364 -7.68 -17.25 -2.50
N HIS A 365 -8.66 -18.08 -2.17
CA HIS A 365 -8.50 -19.25 -1.30
C HIS A 365 -8.65 -20.60 -2.02
N GLY A 366 -9.16 -20.61 -3.26
CA GLY A 366 -9.26 -21.80 -4.11
C GLY A 366 -10.38 -22.77 -3.74
N SER A 367 -10.58 -23.77 -4.60
CA SER A 367 -11.75 -24.64 -4.54
C SER A 367 -11.80 -25.51 -3.29
N LYS A 368 -10.64 -25.94 -2.79
CA LYS A 368 -10.56 -26.69 -1.53
C LYS A 368 -11.20 -25.89 -0.39
N TYR A 369 -10.94 -24.59 -0.31
CA TYR A 369 -11.52 -23.75 0.72
C TYR A 369 -12.99 -23.42 0.44
N TYR A 370 -13.30 -23.01 -0.80
CA TYR A 370 -14.64 -22.57 -1.19
C TYR A 370 -15.63 -23.68 -1.55
N SER A 371 -15.24 -24.95 -1.41
CA SER A 371 -16.18 -26.08 -1.42
C SER A 371 -17.24 -25.99 -0.31
N ASN A 372 -16.96 -25.27 0.78
CA ASN A 372 -17.90 -25.05 1.89
C ASN A 372 -18.62 -23.69 1.74
N LEU A 373 -19.96 -23.73 1.64
CA LEU A 373 -20.78 -22.54 1.46
C LEU A 373 -20.71 -21.56 2.64
N GLU A 374 -20.59 -22.03 3.88
CA GLU A 374 -20.43 -21.15 5.03
C GLU A 374 -19.13 -20.32 4.94
N LYS A 375 -18.06 -20.92 4.41
CA LYS A 375 -16.81 -20.19 4.18
C LYS A 375 -17.01 -19.12 3.12
N ARG A 376 -17.73 -19.43 2.03
CA ARG A 376 -18.04 -18.45 0.98
C ARG A 376 -18.80 -17.25 1.55
N ASN A 377 -19.82 -17.47 2.38
CA ASN A 377 -20.60 -16.40 2.99
C ASN A 377 -19.72 -15.48 3.88
N LYS A 378 -18.90 -16.08 4.75
CA LYS A 378 -18.01 -15.34 5.66
C LYS A 378 -17.00 -14.49 4.89
N GLU A 379 -16.31 -15.09 3.92
CA GLU A 379 -15.30 -14.39 3.13
C GLU A 379 -15.92 -13.27 2.29
N LEU A 380 -17.06 -13.52 1.63
CA LEU A 380 -17.74 -12.50 0.83
C LEU A 380 -18.11 -11.29 1.68
N LEU A 381 -18.67 -11.48 2.88
CA LEU A 381 -18.96 -10.37 3.78
C LEU A 381 -17.68 -9.64 4.21
N ALA A 382 -16.63 -10.37 4.57
CA ALA A 382 -15.37 -9.76 5.02
C ALA A 382 -14.66 -8.95 3.94
N GLN A 383 -14.61 -9.47 2.71
CA GLN A 383 -14.08 -8.75 1.56
C GLN A 383 -14.95 -7.56 1.18
N TRP A 384 -16.28 -7.73 1.19
CA TRP A 384 -17.22 -6.66 0.88
C TRP A 384 -17.12 -5.50 1.87
N GLY A 385 -17.12 -5.79 3.17
CA GLY A 385 -16.93 -4.79 4.23
C GLY A 385 -15.60 -4.06 4.10
N THR A 386 -14.52 -4.78 3.78
CA THR A 386 -13.21 -4.18 3.54
C THR A 386 -13.25 -3.20 2.36
N LEU A 387 -13.78 -3.62 1.22
CA LEU A 387 -13.85 -2.77 0.04
C LEU A 387 -14.79 -1.58 0.24
N LYS A 388 -15.90 -1.74 0.94
CA LYS A 388 -16.80 -0.63 1.31
C LYS A 388 -16.13 0.39 2.23
N MET A 389 -15.07 0.04 2.97
CA MET A 389 -14.29 1.01 3.74
C MET A 389 -13.29 1.83 2.90
N VAL A 390 -12.83 1.30 1.78
CA VAL A 390 -11.60 1.79 1.12
C VAL A 390 -11.73 2.08 -0.37
N SER A 391 -12.73 1.54 -1.05
CA SER A 391 -12.87 1.65 -2.51
C SER A 391 -14.34 1.62 -2.99
N PRO A 392 -14.97 2.81 -3.13
CA PRO A 392 -16.24 2.96 -3.83
C PRO A 392 -16.20 2.44 -5.27
N LYS A 393 -15.06 2.57 -5.96
CA LYS A 393 -14.89 2.11 -7.33
C LYS A 393 -15.04 0.59 -7.44
N LEU A 394 -14.30 -0.17 -6.61
CA LEU A 394 -14.32 -1.63 -6.69
C LEU A 394 -15.66 -2.22 -6.25
N THR A 395 -16.31 -1.59 -5.27
CA THR A 395 -17.66 -1.98 -4.85
C THR A 395 -18.70 -1.68 -5.93
N ALA A 396 -18.57 -0.58 -6.68
CA ALA A 396 -19.43 -0.27 -7.82
C ALA A 396 -19.28 -1.29 -8.96
N ILE A 397 -18.03 -1.66 -9.29
CA ILE A 397 -17.76 -2.70 -10.31
C ILE A 397 -18.39 -4.03 -9.89
N PHE A 398 -18.13 -4.49 -8.66
CA PHE A 398 -18.69 -5.75 -8.19
C PHE A 398 -20.23 -5.73 -8.13
N ARG A 399 -20.84 -4.63 -7.68
CA ARG A 399 -22.30 -4.47 -7.66
C ARG A 399 -22.92 -4.55 -9.05
N LYS A 400 -22.23 -4.08 -10.08
CA LYS A 400 -22.68 -4.18 -11.47
C LYS A 400 -22.62 -5.63 -11.98
N ASP A 401 -21.59 -6.36 -11.59
CA ASP A 401 -21.40 -7.76 -12.00
C ASP A 401 -22.38 -8.70 -11.27
N TYR A 402 -22.58 -8.49 -9.97
CA TYR A 402 -23.38 -9.32 -9.08
C TYR A 402 -24.33 -8.49 -8.20
N PRO A 403 -25.36 -7.85 -8.78
CA PRO A 403 -26.24 -6.93 -8.05
C PRO A 403 -26.99 -7.60 -6.89
N ASP A 404 -27.48 -8.81 -7.08
CA ASP A 404 -28.25 -9.53 -6.05
C ASP A 404 -27.36 -9.95 -4.87
N VAL A 405 -26.12 -10.35 -5.15
CA VAL A 405 -25.14 -10.67 -4.10
C VAL A 405 -24.76 -9.41 -3.34
N ALA A 406 -24.45 -8.32 -4.04
CA ALA A 406 -24.11 -7.04 -3.41
C ALA A 406 -25.27 -6.51 -2.54
N LYS A 407 -26.51 -6.63 -3.01
CA LYS A 407 -27.72 -6.29 -2.25
C LYS A 407 -27.86 -7.15 -0.99
N ALA A 408 -27.70 -8.46 -1.11
CA ALA A 408 -27.78 -9.35 0.05
C ALA A 408 -26.66 -9.07 1.07
N LEU A 409 -25.45 -8.77 0.60
CA LEU A 409 -24.34 -8.36 1.46
C LEU A 409 -24.61 -7.03 2.19
N ASP A 410 -25.22 -6.05 1.51
CA ASP A 410 -25.67 -4.81 2.18
C ASP A 410 -26.73 -5.11 3.24
N GLY A 411 -27.68 -6.02 2.95
CA GLY A 411 -28.69 -6.45 3.93
C GLY A 411 -28.08 -7.10 5.18
N VAL A 412 -27.00 -7.86 5.02
CA VAL A 412 -26.24 -8.37 6.18
C VAL A 412 -25.57 -7.23 6.95
N ILE A 413 -24.99 -6.24 6.28
CA ILE A 413 -24.42 -5.05 6.95
C ILE A 413 -25.49 -4.26 7.72
N ASP A 414 -26.71 -4.19 7.21
CA ASP A 414 -27.85 -3.58 7.90
C ASP A 414 -28.22 -4.37 9.16
N GLU A 415 -28.31 -5.70 9.05
CA GLU A 415 -28.58 -6.60 10.18
C GLU A 415 -27.51 -6.44 11.28
N LEU A 416 -26.22 -6.40 10.91
CA LEU A 416 -25.12 -6.17 11.85
C LEU A 416 -25.24 -4.82 12.57
N ASN A 417 -25.76 -3.78 11.92
CA ASN A 417 -25.90 -2.45 12.50
C ASN A 417 -27.04 -2.34 13.54
N MET A 418 -27.94 -3.33 13.59
CA MET A 418 -29.01 -3.41 14.59
C MET A 418 -28.52 -3.87 15.97
N HIS A 419 -27.26 -4.35 16.06
CA HIS A 419 -26.57 -4.70 17.30
C HIS A 419 -25.77 -3.51 17.90
#